data_AF-F2K230-F1
#
_entry.id   AF-F2K230-F1
#
_cell.length_a   1.000
_cell.length_b   1.000
_cell.length_c   1.000
_cell.angle_alpha   90.00
_cell.angle_beta   90.00
_cell.angle_gamma   90.00
#
_symmetry.space_group_name_H-M   'P 1'
#
loop_
_entity.id
_entity.type
_entity.pdbx_description
1 polymer ?
#
loop_
_entity_poly.entity_id
_entity_poly.type
_entity_poly.pdbx_seq_one_letter_code
_entity_poly.pdbx_strand_id
1 'polypeptide(L)' 'MANQSKTQPKQYEVLNPYQCPNKKHWHEKGDTVNLLPCEAEYLILSGKVALARNTAKPKGEA' A
#
# COMPACT_ATOMS: atom_id res chain seq x y z
N MET A 1 -1.59 18.73 -22.64
CA MET A 1 -0.47 18.38 -21.75
C MET A 1 -0.87 17.17 -20.93
N ALA A 2 -0.29 15.98 -21.18
CA ALA A 2 -0.49 14.82 -20.32
C ALA A 2 0.88 14.43 -19.76
N ASN A 3 1.24 15.01 -18.61
CA ASN A 3 2.39 14.54 -17.85
C ASN A 3 2.03 13.13 -17.36
N GLN A 4 2.44 12.13 -18.13
CA GLN A 4 2.56 10.75 -17.66
C GLN A 4 3.68 10.71 -16.63
N SER A 5 3.42 11.27 -15.45
CA SER A 5 4.21 11.00 -14.25
C SER A 5 4.13 9.50 -14.07
N LYS A 6 5.18 8.77 -14.44
CA LYS A 6 5.33 7.33 -14.19
C LYS A 6 5.18 7.10 -12.70
N THR A 7 3.94 6.89 -12.27
CA THR A 7 3.63 6.79 -10.86
C THR A 7 4.03 5.38 -10.51
N GLN A 8 5.19 5.25 -9.86
CA GLN A 8 5.70 3.93 -9.52
C GLN A 8 4.83 3.31 -8.42
N PRO A 9 4.54 2.01 -8.50
CA PRO A 9 3.89 1.30 -7.40
C PRO A 9 4.69 1.51 -6.12
N LYS A 10 3.99 1.87 -5.05
CA LYS A 10 4.55 1.95 -3.70
C LYS A 10 4.02 0.80 -2.87
N GLN A 11 4.77 0.49 -1.83
CA GLN A 11 4.41 -0.56 -0.91
C GLN A 11 3.53 0.00 0.22
N TYR A 12 2.42 -0.68 0.49
CA TYR A 12 1.44 -0.33 1.51
C TYR A 12 1.18 -1.54 2.39
N GLU A 13 0.97 -1.29 3.68
CA GLU A 13 0.56 -2.29 4.66
C GLU A 13 -0.97 -2.29 4.78
N VAL A 14 -1.56 -3.48 4.78
CA VAL A 14 -3.00 -3.66 4.92
C VAL A 14 -3.37 -3.60 6.40
N LEU A 15 -4.13 -2.58 6.77
CA LEU A 15 -4.62 -2.37 8.14
C LEU A 15 -5.92 -3.14 8.42
N ASN A 16 -6.75 -3.31 7.39
CA ASN A 16 -8.02 -4.02 7.47
C ASN A 16 -8.24 -4.85 6.21
N PRO A 17 -8.78 -6.09 6.33
CA PRO A 17 -9.03 -6.92 5.19
C PRO A 17 -9.91 -6.24 4.13
N TYR A 18 -9.55 -6.44 2.87
CA TYR A 18 -10.32 -5.95 1.73
C TYR A 18 -10.11 -6.85 0.51
N GLN A 19 -11.10 -6.87 -0.38
CA GLN A 19 -11.00 -7.56 -1.64
C GLN A 19 -10.48 -6.62 -2.72
N CYS A 20 -9.40 -7.00 -3.40
CA CYS A 20 -8.93 -6.29 -4.59
C CYS A 20 -9.99 -6.40 -5.70
N PRO A 21 -10.53 -5.29 -6.20
CA PRO A 21 -11.62 -5.32 -7.18
C PRO A 21 -11.21 -5.98 -8.50
N ASN A 22 -9.94 -5.84 -8.90
CA ASN A 22 -9.44 -6.36 -10.17
C ASN A 22 -9.10 -7.85 -10.12
N LYS A 23 -8.65 -8.35 -8.97
CA LYS A 23 -8.11 -9.72 -8.85
C LYS A 23 -9.03 -10.68 -8.09
N LYS A 24 -10.16 -10.20 -7.55
CA LYS A 24 -11.05 -10.94 -6.64
C LYS A 24 -10.30 -11.61 -5.48
N HIS A 25 -9.13 -11.09 -5.15
CA HIS A 25 -8.23 -11.61 -4.14
C HIS A 25 -8.44 -10.84 -2.85
N TRP A 26 -8.51 -11.53 -1.73
CA TRP A 26 -8.61 -10.92 -0.41
C TRP A 26 -7.21 -10.68 0.14
N HIS A 27 -6.93 -9.45 0.51
CA HIS A 27 -5.74 -9.11 1.29
C HIS A 27 -6.10 -9.12 2.77
N GLU A 28 -5.28 -9.78 3.58
CA GLU A 28 -5.50 -9.89 5.02
C GLU A 28 -4.81 -8.75 5.77
N LYS A 29 -5.15 -8.56 7.04
CA LYS A 29 -4.47 -7.54 7.86
C LYS A 29 -3.01 -7.95 8.09
N GLY A 30 -2.09 -7.00 7.90
CA GLY A 30 -0.65 -7.23 7.99
C GLY A 30 -0.01 -7.62 6.65
N ASP A 31 -0.81 -7.88 5.61
CA ASP A 31 -0.28 -8.07 4.27
C ASP A 31 0.42 -6.81 3.76
N THR A 32 1.32 -7.02 2.82
CA THR A 32 2.04 -5.96 2.14
C THR A 32 1.71 -5.97 0.65
N VAL A 33 1.15 -4.88 0.15
CA VAL A 33 0.65 -4.77 -1.23
C VAL A 33 1.38 -3.66 -1.98
N ASN A 34 1.67 -3.90 -3.26
CA ASN A 34 2.22 -2.87 -4.15
C ASN A 34 1.06 -2.24 -4.93
N LEU A 35 0.78 -0.98 -4.66
CA LEU A 35 -0.32 -0.23 -5.27
C LEU A 35 0.20 1.05 -5.89
N LEU A 36 -0.45 1.51 -6.95
CA LEU A 36 -0.24 2.88 -7.41
C LEU A 36 -0.80 3.84 -6.35
N PRO A 37 -0.18 5.01 -6.14
CA PRO A 37 -0.69 6.06 -5.27
C PRO A 37 -2.17 6.37 -5.50
N CYS A 38 -2.63 6.50 -6.75
CA CYS A 38 -4.04 6.75 -7.06
C CYS A 38 -4.96 5.59 -6.68
N GLU A 39 -4.49 4.34 -6.76
CA GLU A 39 -5.26 3.17 -6.28
C GLU A 39 -5.30 3.11 -4.75
N ALA A 40 -4.19 3.49 -4.11
CA ALA A 40 -4.05 3.49 -2.67
C ALA A 40 -4.84 4.63 -2.00
N GLU A 41 -5.04 5.78 -2.65
CA GLU A 41 -5.76 6.93 -2.07
C GLU A 41 -7.11 6.54 -1.49
N TYR A 42 -7.95 5.83 -2.26
CA TYR A 42 -9.25 5.37 -1.77
C TYR A 42 -9.14 4.42 -0.57
N LEU A 43 -8.16 3.50 -0.62
CA LEU A 43 -7.94 2.52 0.44
C LEU A 43 -7.37 3.17 1.71
N ILE A 44 -6.56 4.22 1.58
CA ILE A 44 -6.05 5.01 2.71
C ILE A 44 -7.20 5.81 3.34
N LEU A 45 -8.00 6.50 2.54
CA LEU A 45 -9.16 7.25 3.01
C LEU A 45 -10.19 6.35 3.71
N SER A 46 -10.32 5.10 3.25
CA SER A 46 -11.19 4.09 3.85
C SER A 46 -10.55 3.35 5.04
N GLY A 47 -9.33 3.70 5.45
CA GLY A 47 -8.60 3.05 6.56
C GLY A 47 -8.28 1.56 6.31
N LYS A 48 -8.19 1.15 5.04
CA LYS A 48 -7.86 -0.23 4.63
C LYS A 48 -6.38 -0.48 4.53
N VAL A 49 -5.60 0.51 4.04
CA VAL A 49 -4.15 0.41 3.91
C VAL A 49 -3.47 1.67 4.44
N ALA A 50 -2.20 1.55 4.81
CA ALA A 50 -1.33 2.67 5.13
C ALA A 50 0.00 2.53 4.38
N LEU A 51 0.70 3.63 4.15
CA LEU A 51 2.03 3.57 3.54
C LEU A 51 2.91 2.67 4.41
N ALA A 52 3.47 1.60 3.83
CA ALA A 52 4.32 0.69 4.57
C ALA A 52 5.50 1.53 5.06
N ARG A 53 5.53 1.77 6.37
CA ARG A 53 6.66 2.46 6.98
C ARG A 53 7.75 1.43 6.82
N ASN A 54 8.67 1.68 5.88
CA ASN A 54 9.86 0.88 5.75
C ASN A 54 10.61 1.12 7.06
N THR A 55 10.26 0.38 8.10
CA THR A 55 11.10 0.20 9.27
C THR A 55 12.27 -0.61 8.75
N ALA A 56 13.16 0.05 8.02
CA ALA A 56 14.57 -0.07 8.29
C ALA A 56 14.68 0.18 9.79
N LYS A 57 14.48 -0.90 10.55
CA LYS A 57 14.84 -1.00 11.95
C LYS A 57 16.27 -0.48 11.95
N PRO A 58 16.61 0.65 12.58
CA PRO A 58 18.01 0.88 12.87
C PRO A 58 18.41 -0.34 13.68
N LYS A 59 19.20 -1.22 13.05
CA LYS A 59 19.84 -2.32 13.74
C LYS A 59 20.67 -1.63 14.80
N GLY A 60 20.16 -1.65 16.03
CA GLY A 60 20.95 -1.26 17.19
C GLY A 60 22.18 -2.15 17.19
N GLU A 61 23.32 -1.53 16.98
CA GLU A 61 24.60 -2.05 17.46
C GLU A 61 24.82 -1.31 18.78
N ALA A 62 24.70 -2.06 19.86
CA ALA A 62 25.12 -1.69 21.21
C ALA A 62 26.44 -2.40 21.50
#